data_AF-A0A8I1JL12-F1
#
_entry.id   AF-A0A8I1JL12-F1
#
_cell.length_a   1.000
_cell.length_b   1.000
_cell.length_c   1.000
_cell.angle_alpha   90.00
_cell.angle_beta   90.00
_cell.angle_gamma   90.00
#
_symmetry.space_group_name_H-M   'P 1'
#
loop_
_entity.id
_entity.type
_entity.pdbx_description
1 polymer ?
#
loop_
_entity_poly.entity_id
_entity_poly.type
_entity_poly.pdbx_seq_one_letter_code
_entity_poly.pdbx_strand_id
1 'polypeptide(L)'
;MLALVVSPEAIYGGVGVSVETLGTLAAICAQGTPVFVVTNRGVSEGVAFQLGQHGIGYIQTSGRQGGQPIRDIAVSLGIQPHDVMVLAVNEVDMQMAKTGGAILIAASWSTDRRIVGLGMKVDSIDQLREVIDVTKGWTGNWWYSGQGSSYEVRALVDLSSKYVSDDQAVFARKVTNTAKNGGARLVALLAVTCRSMMMDGVLTGKLFWGVYPSSSSANNDTEVLSDFVQRLRTSASNVHFAKRGQPLFIRHANSVKRSTSFGGDRTDPGNQIETLHLNPEYRTQLKGRNVLVIDDCTTYGVSFAVAAAFLYAAGASHVVGIALGKFGNRLSHTTIKISSDPFVPVGRDGYEVVSAENFNGSTNVNAQSVLQAIIS
;
A
#
# COMPACT_ATOMS: atom_id res chain seq x y z
N MET A 1 -14.22 9.03 9.08
CA MET A 1 -14.01 8.62 10.49
C MET A 1 -13.20 7.35 10.48
N LEU A 2 -12.28 7.17 11.43
CA LEU A 2 -11.49 5.95 11.61
C LEU A 2 -11.92 5.29 12.92
N ALA A 3 -11.93 3.97 13.00
CA ALA A 3 -12.14 3.23 14.24
C ALA A 3 -10.93 2.32 14.55
N LEU A 4 -10.66 2.08 15.83
CA LEU A 4 -9.62 1.17 16.28
C LEU A 4 -10.24 -0.05 16.95
N VAL A 5 -9.75 -1.23 16.58
CA VAL A 5 -10.10 -2.51 17.19
C VAL A 5 -8.83 -3.16 17.74
N VAL A 6 -8.92 -3.63 18.97
CA VAL A 6 -7.87 -4.40 19.64
C VAL A 6 -8.46 -5.65 20.27
N SER A 7 -7.61 -6.62 20.62
CA SER A 7 -7.98 -7.77 21.43
C SER A 7 -7.58 -7.59 22.89
N PRO A 8 -8.14 -8.35 23.84
CA PRO A 8 -7.71 -8.31 25.22
C PRO A 8 -6.20 -8.57 25.37
N GLU A 9 -5.64 -9.47 24.55
CA GLU A 9 -4.20 -9.78 24.54
C GLU A 9 -3.33 -8.55 24.22
N ALA A 10 -3.87 -7.54 23.54
CA ALA A 10 -3.15 -6.30 23.26
C ALA A 10 -3.14 -5.31 24.45
N ILE A 11 -4.04 -5.47 25.41
CA ILE A 11 -4.16 -4.61 26.60
C ILE A 11 -3.67 -5.29 27.87
N TYR A 12 -3.50 -6.62 27.88
CA TYR A 12 -2.92 -7.34 28.99
C TYR A 12 -1.38 -7.22 28.99
N GLY A 13 -0.83 -6.77 30.11
CA GLY A 13 0.59 -6.90 30.46
C GLY A 13 0.84 -8.08 31.41
N GLY A 14 2.05 -8.15 31.99
CA GLY A 14 2.50 -9.30 32.77
C GLY A 14 1.64 -9.69 33.98
N VAL A 15 0.90 -8.75 34.60
CA VAL A 15 0.10 -9.00 35.83
C VAL A 15 -1.34 -8.46 35.72
N GLY A 16 -1.87 -8.29 34.51
CA GLY A 16 -3.24 -7.77 34.31
C GLY A 16 -3.30 -6.71 33.22
N VAL A 17 -4.34 -5.87 33.21
CA VAL A 17 -4.49 -4.81 32.21
C VAL A 17 -3.40 -3.76 32.40
N SER A 18 -2.71 -3.43 31.32
CA SER A 18 -1.71 -2.36 31.29
C SER A 18 -2.39 -1.00 31.44
N VAL A 19 -2.09 -0.29 32.53
CA VAL A 19 -2.62 1.05 32.81
C VAL A 19 -2.20 2.03 31.72
N GLU A 20 -0.95 1.94 31.25
CA GLU A 20 -0.41 2.76 30.16
C GLU A 20 -1.20 2.52 28.86
N THR A 21 -1.36 1.25 28.47
CA THR A 21 -2.08 0.90 27.25
C THR A 21 -3.54 1.33 27.32
N LEU A 22 -4.21 1.11 28.45
CA LEU A 22 -5.59 1.54 28.64
C LEU A 22 -5.72 3.06 28.60
N GLY A 23 -4.77 3.79 29.20
CA GLY A 23 -4.71 5.25 29.15
C GLY A 23 -4.55 5.80 27.74
N THR A 24 -3.67 5.20 26.92
CA THR A 24 -3.50 5.62 25.52
C THR A 24 -4.74 5.30 24.68
N LEU A 25 -5.39 4.14 24.87
CA LEU A 25 -6.65 3.81 24.20
C LEU A 25 -7.78 4.77 24.59
N ALA A 26 -7.86 5.14 25.88
CA ALA A 26 -8.82 6.13 26.36
C ALA A 26 -8.58 7.50 25.72
N ALA A 27 -7.32 7.91 25.57
CA ALA A 27 -6.95 9.16 24.91
C ALA A 27 -7.33 9.16 23.41
N ILE A 28 -7.12 8.04 22.70
CA ILE A 28 -7.58 7.87 21.31
C ILE A 28 -9.11 8.03 21.22
N CYS A 29 -9.84 7.39 22.14
CA CYS A 29 -11.30 7.48 22.22
C CYS A 29 -11.77 8.92 22.49
N ALA A 30 -11.16 9.61 23.45
CA ALA A 30 -11.46 10.99 23.80
C ALA A 30 -11.19 11.99 22.65
N GLN A 31 -10.31 11.65 21.71
CA GLN A 31 -10.03 12.43 20.50
C GLN A 31 -11.00 12.14 19.33
N GLY A 32 -12.04 11.35 19.57
CA GLY A 32 -13.10 11.08 18.60
C GLY A 32 -12.83 9.90 17.66
N THR A 33 -11.84 9.05 17.96
CA THR A 33 -11.65 7.76 17.26
C THR A 33 -12.28 6.65 18.09
N PRO A 34 -13.42 6.05 17.68
CA PRO A 34 -14.03 4.96 18.43
C PRO A 34 -13.06 3.79 18.63
N VAL A 35 -12.97 3.28 19.86
CA VAL A 35 -12.10 2.14 20.21
C VAL A 35 -12.96 0.97 20.68
N PHE A 36 -12.67 -0.23 20.20
CA PHE A 36 -13.35 -1.45 20.60
C PHE A 36 -12.35 -2.54 21.02
N VAL A 37 -12.67 -3.25 22.09
CA VAL A 37 -12.03 -4.50 22.49
C VAL A 37 -12.91 -5.66 22.05
N VAL A 38 -12.39 -6.52 21.17
CA VAL A 38 -13.13 -7.67 20.61
C VAL A 38 -12.51 -8.98 21.07
N THR A 39 -13.32 -9.88 21.63
CA THR A 39 -12.86 -11.16 22.21
C THR A 39 -13.78 -12.34 21.91
N ASN A 40 -13.17 -13.53 21.83
CA ASN A 40 -13.90 -14.79 21.70
C ASN A 40 -14.45 -15.31 23.05
N ARG A 41 -13.78 -14.99 24.15
CA ARG A 41 -14.01 -15.63 25.47
C ARG A 41 -14.63 -14.69 26.50
N GLY A 42 -14.73 -13.42 26.16
CA GLY A 42 -15.06 -12.37 27.09
C GLY A 42 -13.85 -11.86 27.88
N VAL A 43 -14.07 -10.88 28.74
CA VAL A 43 -13.12 -10.38 29.75
C VAL A 43 -13.80 -10.45 31.13
N SER A 44 -13.04 -10.28 32.21
CA SER A 44 -13.65 -10.21 33.56
C SER A 44 -14.51 -8.94 33.72
N GLU A 45 -15.48 -8.98 34.64
CA GLU A 45 -16.38 -7.84 34.90
C GLU A 45 -15.61 -6.56 35.26
N GLY A 46 -14.52 -6.68 36.04
CA GLY A 46 -13.68 -5.54 36.37
C GLY A 46 -13.02 -4.89 35.14
N VAL A 47 -12.58 -5.71 34.18
CA VAL A 47 -12.02 -5.19 32.91
C VAL A 47 -13.12 -4.57 32.06
N ALA A 48 -14.27 -5.22 31.94
CA ALA A 48 -15.41 -4.65 31.20
C ALA A 48 -15.85 -3.30 31.78
N PHE A 49 -15.90 -3.17 33.11
CA PHE A 49 -16.19 -1.92 33.82
C PHE A 49 -15.14 -0.85 33.50
N GLN A 50 -13.85 -1.17 33.57
CA GLN A 50 -12.77 -0.24 33.23
C GLN A 50 -12.86 0.26 31.78
N LEU A 51 -13.13 -0.62 30.82
CA LEU A 51 -13.33 -0.24 29.42
C LEU A 51 -14.50 0.75 29.28
N GLY A 52 -15.62 0.46 29.94
CA GLY A 52 -16.80 1.33 29.95
C GLY A 52 -16.53 2.73 30.53
N GLN A 53 -15.74 2.85 31.60
CA GLN A 53 -15.34 4.14 32.18
C GLN A 53 -14.56 5.03 31.20
N HIS A 54 -13.86 4.42 30.24
CA HIS A 54 -13.08 5.13 29.22
C HIS A 54 -13.82 5.29 27.89
N GLY A 55 -15.11 4.91 27.83
CA GLY A 55 -15.88 4.94 26.58
C GLY A 55 -15.42 3.91 25.55
N ILE A 56 -14.61 2.93 25.94
CA ILE A 56 -14.11 1.89 25.06
C ILE A 56 -15.19 0.81 24.92
N GLY A 57 -15.61 0.56 23.69
CA GLY A 57 -16.60 -0.47 23.37
C GLY A 57 -16.06 -1.86 23.66
N TYR A 58 -16.93 -2.76 24.10
CA TYR A 58 -16.58 -4.15 24.38
C TYR A 58 -17.53 -5.08 23.60
N ILE A 59 -16.95 -6.01 22.83
CA ILE A 59 -17.71 -6.97 22.02
C ILE A 59 -17.19 -8.38 22.28
N GLN A 60 -18.08 -9.22 22.77
CA GLN A 60 -17.87 -10.66 22.85
C GLN A 60 -18.59 -11.35 21.71
N THR A 61 -17.87 -12.18 20.96
CA THR A 61 -18.40 -12.87 19.78
C THR A 61 -17.66 -14.18 19.54
N SER A 62 -18.38 -15.24 19.19
CA SER A 62 -17.73 -16.50 18.81
C SER A 62 -17.13 -16.39 17.41
N GLY A 63 -15.84 -16.66 17.27
CA GLY A 63 -15.21 -16.77 15.95
C GLY A 63 -14.82 -15.44 15.31
N ARG A 64 -14.28 -14.50 16.11
CA ARG A 64 -13.87 -13.16 15.65
C ARG A 64 -12.94 -13.15 14.44
N GLN A 65 -12.16 -14.22 14.23
CA GLN A 65 -11.32 -14.41 13.03
C GLN A 65 -12.09 -14.37 11.70
N GLY A 66 -13.41 -14.64 11.71
CA GLY A 66 -14.27 -14.54 10.52
C GLY A 66 -14.55 -13.11 10.06
N GLY A 67 -14.05 -12.09 10.77
CA GLY A 67 -14.16 -10.69 10.40
C GLY A 67 -15.55 -10.09 10.58
N GLN A 68 -16.54 -10.85 11.07
CA GLN A 68 -17.89 -10.34 11.31
C GLN A 68 -17.92 -9.16 12.29
N PRO A 69 -17.14 -9.16 13.39
CA PRO A 69 -17.13 -8.03 14.32
C PRO A 69 -16.67 -6.73 13.66
N ILE A 70 -15.75 -6.80 12.71
CA ILE A 70 -15.30 -5.62 11.94
C ILE A 70 -16.45 -5.04 11.13
N ARG A 71 -17.22 -5.91 10.44
CA ARG A 71 -18.38 -5.49 9.65
C ARG A 71 -19.48 -4.91 10.54
N ASP A 72 -19.75 -5.53 11.68
CA ASP A 72 -20.78 -5.07 12.62
C ASP A 72 -20.40 -3.71 13.23
N ILE A 73 -19.14 -3.54 13.64
CA ILE A 73 -18.61 -2.25 14.11
C ILE A 73 -18.76 -1.20 13.01
N ALA A 74 -18.34 -1.51 11.79
CA ALA A 74 -18.44 -0.59 10.66
C ALA A 74 -19.89 -0.14 10.42
N VAL A 75 -20.84 -1.09 10.40
CA VAL A 75 -22.28 -0.80 10.29
C VAL A 75 -22.78 0.08 11.44
N SER A 76 -22.42 -0.24 12.68
CA SER A 76 -22.86 0.52 13.86
C SER A 76 -22.37 1.97 13.87
N LEU A 77 -21.24 2.23 13.22
CA LEU A 77 -20.62 3.55 13.11
C LEU A 77 -20.96 4.27 11.80
N GLY A 78 -21.68 3.63 10.88
CA GLY A 78 -21.95 4.17 9.55
C GLY A 78 -20.69 4.39 8.70
N ILE A 79 -19.66 3.54 8.89
CA ILE A 79 -18.40 3.58 8.13
C ILE A 79 -18.22 2.30 7.31
N GLN A 80 -17.19 2.26 6.48
CA GLN A 80 -16.83 1.05 5.74
C GLN A 80 -15.83 0.19 6.51
N PRO A 81 -15.72 -1.13 6.23
CA PRO A 81 -14.75 -1.97 6.92
C PRO A 81 -13.30 -1.51 6.78
N HIS A 82 -12.93 -0.91 5.65
CA HIS A 82 -11.60 -0.34 5.40
C HIS A 82 -11.33 0.97 6.17
N ASP A 83 -12.31 1.49 6.90
CA ASP A 83 -12.16 2.59 7.86
C ASP A 83 -11.86 2.09 9.29
N VAL A 84 -11.77 0.77 9.48
CA VAL A 84 -11.40 0.14 10.74
C VAL A 84 -9.93 -0.25 10.70
N MET A 85 -9.16 0.11 11.73
CA MET A 85 -7.82 -0.40 11.99
C MET A 85 -7.86 -1.48 13.07
N VAL A 86 -7.12 -2.56 12.87
CA VAL A 86 -6.94 -3.64 13.85
C VAL A 86 -5.47 -3.68 14.27
N LEU A 87 -5.23 -3.53 15.58
CA LEU A 87 -3.93 -3.86 16.16
C LEU A 87 -3.87 -5.37 16.39
N ALA A 88 -2.94 -6.04 15.71
CA ALA A 88 -2.75 -7.47 15.81
C ALA A 88 -1.56 -7.84 16.69
N VAL A 89 -1.84 -8.62 17.73
CA VAL A 89 -0.82 -9.22 18.62
C VAL A 89 -0.77 -10.74 18.48
N ASN A 90 -1.74 -11.36 17.81
CA ASN A 90 -1.76 -12.78 17.48
C ASN A 90 -2.44 -13.07 16.14
N GLU A 91 -2.32 -14.30 15.65
CA GLU A 91 -2.94 -14.73 14.40
C GLU A 91 -4.46 -14.46 14.30
N VAL A 92 -5.20 -14.61 15.39
CA VAL A 92 -6.67 -14.40 15.38
C VAL A 92 -7.01 -12.96 15.06
N ASP A 93 -6.23 -11.99 15.57
CA ASP A 93 -6.35 -10.58 15.23
C ASP A 93 -6.05 -10.32 13.74
N MET A 94 -4.98 -10.93 13.23
CA MET A 94 -4.60 -10.83 11.82
C MET A 94 -5.72 -11.35 10.91
N GLN A 95 -6.28 -12.52 11.21
CA GLN A 95 -7.39 -13.10 10.44
C GLN A 95 -8.65 -12.24 10.53
N MET A 96 -8.98 -11.73 11.72
CA MET A 96 -10.11 -10.82 11.93
C MET A 96 -9.98 -9.57 11.05
N ALA A 97 -8.79 -8.96 11.01
CA ALA A 97 -8.53 -7.78 10.18
C ALA A 97 -8.69 -8.09 8.69
N LYS A 98 -7.97 -9.10 8.20
CA LYS A 98 -7.92 -9.42 6.76
C LYS A 98 -9.26 -9.92 6.23
N THR A 99 -9.96 -10.78 6.97
CA THR A 99 -11.29 -11.30 6.59
C THR A 99 -12.37 -10.25 6.78
N GLY A 100 -12.18 -9.33 7.72
CA GLY A 100 -13.07 -8.19 7.95
C GLY A 100 -12.96 -7.10 6.90
N GLY A 101 -11.86 -7.04 6.15
CA GLY A 101 -11.56 -5.94 5.22
C GLY A 101 -11.04 -4.69 5.93
N ALA A 102 -10.49 -4.84 7.14
CA ALA A 102 -9.88 -3.77 7.93
C ALA A 102 -8.39 -3.60 7.62
N ILE A 103 -7.87 -2.43 7.98
CA ILE A 103 -6.43 -2.15 7.94
C ILE A 103 -5.75 -2.90 9.09
N LEU A 104 -4.78 -3.73 8.75
CA LEU A 104 -4.02 -4.52 9.72
C LEU A 104 -2.72 -3.80 10.13
N ILE A 105 -2.54 -3.54 11.41
CA ILE A 105 -1.28 -3.05 11.99
C ILE A 105 -0.78 -4.07 13.01
N ALA A 106 0.47 -4.50 12.87
CA ALA A 106 1.10 -5.47 13.76
C ALA A 106 1.75 -4.78 14.97
N ALA A 107 1.57 -5.34 16.15
CA ALA A 107 2.34 -5.00 17.33
C ALA A 107 3.72 -5.65 17.26
N SER A 108 4.81 -4.87 17.29
CA SER A 108 6.17 -5.43 17.22
C SER A 108 6.57 -6.19 18.49
N TRP A 109 5.89 -5.93 19.61
CA TRP A 109 6.02 -6.68 20.86
C TRP A 109 5.30 -8.04 20.86
N SER A 110 4.63 -8.42 19.76
CA SER A 110 4.06 -9.76 19.62
C SER A 110 5.17 -10.82 19.50
N THR A 111 4.95 -11.97 20.17
CA THR A 111 5.79 -13.17 20.02
C THR A 111 5.26 -14.14 18.97
N ASP A 112 4.10 -13.87 18.36
CA ASP A 112 3.51 -14.71 17.33
C ASP A 112 4.28 -14.55 16.01
N ARG A 113 4.81 -15.66 15.49
CA ARG A 113 5.61 -15.69 14.24
C ARG A 113 4.87 -15.10 13.04
N ARG A 114 3.54 -15.24 12.97
CA ARG A 114 2.75 -14.68 11.86
C ARG A 114 2.67 -13.16 11.95
N ILE A 115 2.61 -12.61 13.15
CA ILE A 115 2.61 -11.16 13.39
C ILE A 115 4.00 -10.57 13.19
N VAL A 116 5.04 -11.26 13.67
CA VAL A 116 6.44 -10.90 13.41
C VAL A 116 6.75 -10.88 11.91
N GLY A 117 6.03 -11.63 11.07
CA GLY A 117 6.18 -11.60 9.61
C GLY A 117 5.53 -10.40 8.89
N LEU A 118 4.70 -9.61 9.58
CA LEU A 118 3.95 -8.50 8.96
C LEU A 118 4.80 -7.24 8.76
N GLY A 119 4.39 -6.43 7.79
CA GLY A 119 5.15 -5.28 7.33
C GLY A 119 4.81 -3.95 8.00
N MET A 120 3.53 -3.69 8.24
CA MET A 120 3.05 -2.50 8.95
C MET A 120 3.10 -2.77 10.45
N LYS A 121 4.12 -2.26 11.13
CA LYS A 121 4.38 -2.54 12.55
C LYS A 121 4.47 -1.28 13.37
N VAL A 122 3.94 -1.33 14.58
CA VAL A 122 4.14 -0.33 15.62
C VAL A 122 4.90 -0.91 16.80
N ASP A 123 5.79 -0.11 17.38
CA ASP A 123 6.69 -0.48 18.49
C ASP A 123 6.11 -0.18 19.87
N SER A 124 5.12 0.70 19.93
CA SER A 124 4.36 0.97 21.15
C SER A 124 2.92 1.38 20.83
N ILE A 125 2.09 1.39 21.87
CA ILE A 125 0.72 1.91 21.78
C ILE A 125 0.70 3.42 21.46
N ASP A 126 1.69 4.17 21.92
CA ASP A 126 1.83 5.60 21.61
C ASP A 126 2.17 5.83 20.14
N GLN A 127 2.99 4.97 19.55
CA GLN A 127 3.25 5.02 18.11
C GLN A 127 2.00 4.69 17.30
N LEU A 128 1.15 3.76 17.78
CA LEU A 128 -0.17 3.51 17.16
C LEU A 128 -1.05 4.76 17.21
N ARG A 129 -1.06 5.48 18.33
CA ARG A 129 -1.78 6.75 18.46
C ARG A 129 -1.26 7.78 17.44
N GLU A 130 0.06 7.92 17.29
CA GLU A 130 0.65 8.82 16.28
C GLU A 130 0.20 8.44 14.86
N VAL A 131 0.18 7.14 14.53
CA VAL A 131 -0.33 6.65 13.24
C VAL A 131 -1.79 7.05 13.04
N ILE A 132 -2.65 6.87 14.04
CA ILE A 132 -4.08 7.25 13.98
C ILE A 132 -4.20 8.77 13.80
N ASP A 133 -3.47 9.55 14.58
CA ASP A 133 -3.52 11.02 14.54
C ASP A 133 -3.14 11.59 13.17
N VAL A 134 -2.14 10.99 12.54
CA VAL A 134 -1.67 11.39 11.21
C VAL A 134 -2.61 10.89 10.10
N THR A 135 -3.32 9.78 10.29
CA THR A 135 -4.17 9.16 9.24
C THR A 135 -5.66 9.49 9.35
N LYS A 136 -6.16 9.97 10.49
CA LYS A 136 -7.60 10.22 10.72
C LYS A 136 -8.24 11.23 9.75
N GLY A 137 -7.44 12.15 9.20
CA GLY A 137 -7.88 13.10 8.19
C GLY A 137 -7.97 12.53 6.77
N TRP A 138 -7.39 11.35 6.51
CA TRP A 138 -7.41 10.72 5.20
C TRP A 138 -8.84 10.33 4.83
N THR A 139 -9.30 10.75 3.66
CA THR A 139 -10.62 10.35 3.15
C THR A 139 -10.56 9.09 2.29
N GLY A 140 -9.37 8.51 2.12
CA GLY A 140 -9.19 7.28 1.36
C GLY A 140 -8.99 7.46 -0.14
N ASN A 141 -9.20 8.66 -0.66
CA ASN A 141 -9.13 8.91 -2.10
C ASN A 141 -7.69 9.09 -2.59
N TRP A 142 -7.40 8.57 -3.77
CA TRP A 142 -6.17 8.90 -4.49
C TRP A 142 -6.14 10.39 -4.84
N TRP A 143 -4.96 11.02 -4.81
CA TRP A 143 -4.84 12.36 -5.37
C TRP A 143 -5.13 12.35 -6.87
N TYR A 144 -4.72 11.30 -7.57
CA TYR A 144 -5.02 11.14 -8.99
C TYR A 144 -5.53 9.73 -9.27
N SER A 145 -6.60 9.63 -10.03
CA SER A 145 -7.10 8.40 -10.63
C SER A 145 -7.26 8.61 -12.12
N GLY A 146 -6.63 7.76 -12.94
CA GLY A 146 -6.75 7.76 -14.39
C GLY A 146 -7.13 6.39 -14.92
N GLN A 147 -8.12 6.37 -15.80
CA GLN A 147 -8.52 5.18 -16.56
C GLN A 147 -7.99 5.30 -17.98
N GLY A 148 -7.16 4.34 -18.39
CA GLY A 148 -6.75 4.16 -19.78
C GLY A 148 -7.56 3.06 -20.45
N SER A 149 -7.44 2.97 -21.78
CA SER A 149 -8.08 1.90 -22.56
C SER A 149 -7.54 0.50 -22.22
N SER A 150 -6.29 0.41 -21.77
CA SER A 150 -5.65 -0.87 -21.43
C SER A 150 -5.17 -1.02 -19.99
N TYR A 151 -4.91 0.04 -19.23
CA TYR A 151 -4.48 -0.06 -17.83
C TYR A 151 -4.89 1.17 -17.04
N GLU A 152 -4.85 1.05 -15.72
CA GLU A 152 -5.23 2.09 -14.79
C GLU A 152 -4.02 2.68 -14.08
N VAL A 153 -4.11 3.95 -13.69
CA VAL A 153 -3.08 4.60 -12.89
C VAL A 153 -3.71 5.30 -11.71
N ARG A 154 -3.13 5.09 -10.52
CA ARG A 154 -3.42 5.83 -9.30
C ARG A 154 -2.16 6.52 -8.82
N ALA A 155 -2.30 7.70 -8.20
CA ALA A 155 -1.20 8.34 -7.49
C ALA A 155 -1.66 8.89 -6.15
N LEU A 156 -0.83 8.69 -5.12
CA LEU A 156 -1.14 9.18 -3.77
C LEU A 156 -1.06 10.70 -3.69
N VAL A 157 -0.01 11.32 -4.23
CA VAL A 157 0.27 12.74 -4.02
C VAL A 157 0.63 13.47 -5.32
N ASP A 158 0.27 14.76 -5.40
CA ASP A 158 0.83 15.70 -6.36
C ASP A 158 2.20 16.19 -5.90
N LEU A 159 3.16 16.21 -6.82
CA LEU A 159 4.48 16.78 -6.60
C LEU A 159 4.74 18.02 -7.45
N SER A 160 3.78 18.42 -8.28
CA SER A 160 3.92 19.56 -9.20
C SER A 160 3.95 20.93 -8.51
N SER A 161 3.31 21.05 -7.35
CA SER A 161 3.12 22.31 -6.63
C SER A 161 4.20 22.64 -5.62
N LYS A 162 5.10 21.71 -5.30
CA LYS A 162 5.94 21.84 -4.09
C LYS A 162 7.41 22.15 -4.29
N TYR A 163 8.00 22.00 -5.47
CA TYR A 163 9.41 22.33 -5.66
C TYR A 163 9.61 22.70 -7.14
N VAL A 164 10.33 23.79 -7.38
CA VAL A 164 10.77 24.21 -8.71
C VAL A 164 12.22 23.76 -8.81
N SER A 165 12.47 22.71 -9.60
CA SER A 165 13.76 22.09 -9.93
C SER A 165 14.40 21.20 -8.85
N ASP A 166 14.81 19.98 -9.27
CA ASP A 166 15.36 18.84 -8.49
C ASP A 166 14.37 17.97 -7.67
N ASP A 167 13.11 17.90 -8.13
CA ASP A 167 11.94 17.52 -7.31
C ASP A 167 11.70 16.00 -7.16
N GLN A 168 11.99 15.19 -8.18
CA GLN A 168 11.91 13.71 -8.10
C GLN A 168 12.88 13.15 -7.07
N ALA A 169 14.12 13.62 -7.11
CA ALA A 169 15.16 13.16 -6.19
C ALA A 169 14.86 13.57 -4.74
N VAL A 170 14.22 14.72 -4.52
CA VAL A 170 13.83 15.18 -3.17
C VAL A 170 12.63 14.40 -2.63
N PHE A 171 11.58 14.17 -3.42
CA PHE A 171 10.47 13.33 -2.98
C PHE A 171 10.89 11.88 -2.78
N ALA A 172 11.60 11.30 -3.76
CA ALA A 172 12.16 9.96 -3.61
C ALA A 172 13.08 9.88 -2.39
N ARG A 173 13.85 10.94 -2.06
CA ARG A 173 14.65 11.02 -0.83
C ARG A 173 13.78 11.17 0.42
N LYS A 174 12.67 11.89 0.40
CA LYS A 174 11.73 11.99 1.54
C LYS A 174 11.01 10.68 1.78
N VAL A 175 10.45 10.06 0.75
CA VAL A 175 9.89 8.70 0.83
C VAL A 175 10.96 7.72 1.25
N THR A 176 12.18 7.83 0.73
CA THR A 176 13.30 6.99 1.13
C THR A 176 13.69 7.21 2.59
N ASN A 177 13.72 8.46 3.06
CA ASN A 177 14.02 8.79 4.45
C ASN A 177 12.90 8.31 5.38
N THR A 178 11.63 8.47 5.00
CA THR A 178 10.49 7.91 5.72
C THR A 178 10.53 6.39 5.70
N ALA A 179 10.93 5.74 4.61
CA ALA A 179 11.05 4.29 4.56
C ALA A 179 12.27 3.74 5.32
N LYS A 180 13.37 4.51 5.40
CA LYS A 180 14.60 4.13 6.12
C LYS A 180 14.55 4.46 7.62
N ASN A 181 13.96 5.59 7.99
CA ASN A 181 13.99 6.16 9.34
C ASN A 181 12.60 6.30 9.97
N GLY A 182 11.52 6.08 9.21
CA GLY A 182 10.17 6.39 9.65
C GLY A 182 9.59 5.26 10.47
N GLY A 183 9.42 5.51 11.77
CA GLY A 183 8.50 4.77 12.64
C GLY A 183 7.05 5.04 12.23
N ALA A 184 6.31 5.80 13.04
CA ALA A 184 4.88 6.04 12.82
C ALA A 184 4.54 6.59 11.43
N ARG A 185 5.35 7.51 10.87
CA ARG A 185 5.08 8.13 9.55
C ARG A 185 5.12 7.14 8.39
N LEU A 186 6.01 6.14 8.42
CA LEU A 186 6.04 5.10 7.41
C LEU A 186 4.80 4.21 7.51
N VAL A 187 4.44 3.83 8.74
CA VAL A 187 3.26 3.03 9.01
C VAL A 187 2.01 3.78 8.58
N ALA A 188 1.93 5.09 8.84
CA ALA A 188 0.86 5.95 8.37
C ALA A 188 0.79 5.99 6.84
N LEU A 189 1.92 6.16 6.14
CA LEU A 189 1.96 6.12 4.67
C LEU A 189 1.49 4.77 4.11
N LEU A 190 1.95 3.66 4.70
CA LEU A 190 1.52 2.32 4.32
C LEU A 190 0.01 2.13 4.60
N ALA A 191 -0.49 2.62 5.73
CA ALA A 191 -1.90 2.50 6.12
C ALA A 191 -2.83 3.30 5.20
N VAL A 192 -2.48 4.55 4.85
CA VAL A 192 -3.28 5.33 3.89
C VAL A 192 -3.27 4.72 2.49
N THR A 193 -2.11 4.19 2.07
CA THR A 193 -2.00 3.48 0.79
C THR A 193 -2.88 2.23 0.80
N CYS A 194 -2.79 1.42 1.85
CA CYS A 194 -3.62 0.23 2.05
C CYS A 194 -5.12 0.58 1.99
N ARG A 195 -5.54 1.61 2.72
CA ARG A 195 -6.93 2.08 2.73
C ARG A 195 -7.42 2.51 1.35
N SER A 196 -6.62 3.28 0.61
CA SER A 196 -6.95 3.69 -0.75
C SER A 196 -7.09 2.51 -1.70
N MET A 197 -6.23 1.51 -1.57
CA MET A 197 -6.31 0.28 -2.37
C MET A 197 -7.54 -0.57 -2.01
N MET A 198 -7.92 -0.63 -0.74
CA MET A 198 -9.14 -1.32 -0.30
C MET A 198 -10.40 -0.62 -0.82
N MET A 199 -10.44 0.71 -0.77
CA MET A 199 -11.55 1.53 -1.26
C MET A 199 -11.76 1.42 -2.76
N ASP A 200 -10.65 1.40 -3.51
CA ASP A 200 -10.66 1.30 -4.96
C ASP A 200 -10.89 -0.16 -5.45
N GLY A 201 -10.98 -1.13 -4.54
CA GLY A 201 -11.24 -2.53 -4.86
C GLY A 201 -10.10 -3.26 -5.56
N VAL A 202 -8.92 -2.64 -5.69
CA VAL A 202 -7.76 -3.19 -6.43
C VAL A 202 -7.08 -4.36 -5.71
N LEU A 203 -7.49 -4.67 -4.48
CA LEU A 203 -7.03 -5.80 -3.67
C LEU A 203 -7.93 -7.04 -3.79
N THR A 204 -8.69 -7.16 -4.88
CA THR A 204 -9.62 -8.28 -5.10
C THR A 204 -9.19 -9.19 -6.27
N GLY A 205 -9.67 -10.43 -6.25
CA GLY A 205 -9.41 -11.40 -7.32
C GLY A 205 -8.02 -12.06 -7.26
N LYS A 206 -7.55 -12.54 -8.42
CA LYS A 206 -6.26 -13.22 -8.56
C LYS A 206 -5.11 -12.21 -8.61
N LEU A 207 -4.76 -11.63 -7.47
CA LEU A 207 -3.73 -10.60 -7.42
C LEU A 207 -2.32 -11.13 -7.71
N PHE A 208 -1.48 -10.22 -8.20
CA PHE A 208 -0.03 -10.33 -8.25
C PHE A 208 0.58 -8.95 -8.01
N TRP A 209 1.75 -8.87 -7.38
CA TRP A 209 2.41 -7.61 -7.07
C TRP A 209 3.75 -7.50 -7.80
N GLY A 210 4.07 -6.31 -8.29
CA GLY A 210 5.34 -5.98 -8.91
C GLY A 210 5.81 -4.60 -8.51
N VAL A 211 7.13 -4.42 -8.48
CA VAL A 211 7.78 -3.13 -8.30
C VAL A 211 8.45 -2.78 -9.62
N TYR A 212 8.18 -1.59 -10.14
CA TYR A 212 8.86 -1.14 -11.34
C TYR A 212 10.34 -0.85 -11.00
N PRO A 213 11.31 -1.40 -11.75
CA PRO A 213 12.70 -1.37 -11.35
C PRO A 213 13.36 -0.02 -11.66
N SER A 214 14.21 0.42 -10.74
CA SER A 214 15.04 1.61 -10.92
C SER A 214 15.92 1.52 -12.18
N SER A 215 16.43 2.66 -12.66
CA SER A 215 17.21 2.73 -13.91
C SER A 215 18.49 1.88 -13.91
N SER A 216 19.03 1.59 -12.72
CA SER A 216 20.26 0.84 -12.47
C SER A 216 20.01 -0.22 -11.40
N SER A 217 18.91 -0.97 -11.54
CA SER A 217 18.50 -1.95 -10.55
C SER A 217 19.50 -3.10 -10.45
N ALA A 218 19.80 -3.52 -9.22
CA ALA A 218 20.58 -4.72 -8.95
C ALA A 218 19.73 -6.01 -9.05
N ASN A 219 18.42 -5.89 -9.34
CA ASN A 219 17.47 -7.00 -9.47
C ASN A 219 17.42 -7.93 -8.24
N ASN A 220 17.73 -7.42 -7.05
CA ASN A 220 17.84 -8.19 -5.81
C ASN A 220 16.77 -7.82 -4.76
N ASP A 221 15.80 -6.96 -5.12
CA ASP A 221 14.68 -6.54 -4.25
C ASP A 221 15.12 -5.89 -2.92
N THR A 222 16.35 -5.34 -2.86
CA THR A 222 16.87 -4.62 -1.68
C THR A 222 16.62 -3.11 -1.77
N GLU A 223 15.96 -2.64 -2.83
CA GLU A 223 15.63 -1.24 -3.02
C GLU A 223 14.57 -0.79 -1.99
N VAL A 224 14.54 0.51 -1.71
CA VAL A 224 13.64 1.06 -0.68
C VAL A 224 12.17 0.90 -1.06
N LEU A 225 11.85 1.09 -2.34
CA LEU A 225 10.51 0.87 -2.86
C LEU A 225 10.10 -0.61 -2.75
N SER A 226 11.02 -1.54 -3.00
CA SER A 226 10.81 -2.97 -2.77
C SER A 226 10.45 -3.27 -1.32
N ASP A 227 11.19 -2.74 -0.35
CA ASP A 227 10.88 -2.94 1.07
C ASP A 227 9.50 -2.35 1.43
N PHE A 228 9.18 -1.15 0.93
CA PHE A 228 7.86 -0.54 1.12
C PHE A 228 6.73 -1.44 0.60
N VAL A 229 6.86 -1.98 -0.62
CA VAL A 229 5.83 -2.83 -1.23
C VAL A 229 5.71 -4.17 -0.53
N GLN A 230 6.81 -4.76 -0.08
CA GLN A 230 6.78 -5.97 0.73
C GLN A 230 6.01 -5.74 2.04
N ARG A 231 6.23 -4.59 2.69
CA ARG A 231 5.52 -4.24 3.92
C ARG A 231 4.03 -4.02 3.70
N LEU A 232 3.69 -3.33 2.61
CA LEU A 232 2.30 -3.07 2.21
C LEU A 232 1.57 -4.38 1.89
N ARG A 233 2.14 -5.22 1.03
CA ARG A 233 1.55 -6.48 0.55
C ARG A 233 1.17 -7.42 1.69
N THR A 234 2.09 -7.64 2.63
CA THR A 234 1.90 -8.57 3.77
C THR A 234 0.74 -8.17 4.67
N SER A 235 0.44 -6.88 4.70
CA SER A 235 -0.58 -6.29 5.58
C SER A 235 -1.91 -6.06 4.83
N ALA A 236 -1.86 -5.71 3.56
CA ALA A 236 -3.02 -5.38 2.72
C ALA A 236 -3.66 -6.60 2.04
N SER A 237 -2.94 -7.72 1.89
CA SER A 237 -3.45 -8.88 1.14
C SER A 237 -3.05 -10.23 1.76
N ASN A 238 -3.72 -11.29 1.31
CA ASN A 238 -3.38 -12.68 1.61
C ASN A 238 -2.49 -13.34 0.55
N VAL A 239 -2.03 -12.56 -0.43
CA VAL A 239 -1.36 -13.09 -1.62
C VAL A 239 0.14 -13.15 -1.42
N HIS A 240 0.71 -14.34 -1.58
CA HIS A 240 2.11 -14.65 -1.35
C HIS A 240 2.90 -14.80 -2.66
N PHE A 241 2.65 -13.92 -3.64
CA PHE A 241 3.37 -13.91 -4.92
C PHE A 241 4.28 -12.69 -5.02
N ALA A 242 5.46 -12.88 -5.64
CA ALA A 242 6.72 -12.12 -5.48
C ALA A 242 7.51 -12.52 -4.21
N LYS A 243 8.62 -13.25 -4.38
CA LYS A 243 9.54 -13.55 -3.28
C LYS A 243 10.59 -12.46 -3.18
N ARG A 244 11.06 -12.20 -1.96
CA ARG A 244 12.20 -11.31 -1.76
C ARG A 244 13.41 -11.86 -2.52
N GLY A 245 14.11 -10.98 -3.24
CA GLY A 245 15.23 -11.34 -4.10
C GLY A 245 14.84 -11.88 -5.48
N GLN A 246 13.54 -11.94 -5.80
CA GLN A 246 13.04 -12.40 -7.10
C GLN A 246 12.08 -11.35 -7.66
N PRO A 247 12.57 -10.21 -8.19
CA PRO A 247 11.71 -9.15 -8.70
C PRO A 247 10.90 -9.64 -9.92
N LEU A 248 9.72 -9.04 -10.12
CA LEU A 248 8.86 -9.36 -11.27
C LEU A 248 9.47 -8.90 -12.60
N PHE A 249 10.08 -7.72 -12.59
CA PHE A 249 10.78 -7.14 -13.73
C PHE A 249 12.28 -7.24 -13.49
N ILE A 250 13.01 -7.71 -14.49
CA ILE A 250 14.48 -7.76 -14.49
C ILE A 250 14.97 -6.71 -15.47
N ARG A 251 15.82 -5.82 -14.97
CA ARG A 251 16.57 -4.87 -15.80
C ARG A 251 17.93 -5.45 -16.15
N HIS A 252 18.08 -5.96 -17.38
CA HIS A 252 19.29 -6.65 -17.82
C HIS A 252 20.37 -5.69 -18.35
N ALA A 253 20.02 -4.43 -18.60
CA ALA A 253 20.94 -3.36 -18.97
C ALA A 253 20.49 -2.04 -18.35
N ASN A 254 21.42 -1.12 -18.08
CA ASN A 254 21.06 0.19 -17.52
C ASN A 254 20.18 0.97 -18.51
N SER A 255 19.07 1.54 -18.00
CA SER A 255 18.27 2.49 -18.78
C SER A 255 18.80 3.91 -18.61
N VAL A 256 18.63 4.75 -19.63
CA VAL A 256 19.00 6.16 -19.57
C VAL A 256 18.14 6.87 -18.54
N LYS A 257 18.77 7.53 -17.55
CA LYS A 257 18.06 8.36 -16.58
C LYS A 257 17.41 9.55 -17.27
N ARG A 258 16.08 9.60 -17.25
CA ARG A 258 15.29 10.68 -17.88
C ARG A 258 15.36 12.02 -17.13
N SER A 259 15.74 12.01 -15.85
CA SER A 259 15.97 13.24 -15.08
C SER A 259 17.23 13.98 -15.52
N THR A 260 18.22 13.27 -16.08
CA THR A 260 19.52 13.84 -16.48
C THR A 260 19.67 14.02 -17.99
N SER A 261 18.76 13.49 -18.82
CA SER A 261 18.80 13.74 -20.26
C SER A 261 18.20 15.12 -20.59
N PHE A 262 19.07 16.03 -21.00
CA PHE A 262 18.69 17.26 -21.69
C PHE A 262 18.57 16.95 -23.18
N GLY A 263 17.37 17.08 -23.75
CA GLY A 263 17.14 17.03 -25.21
C GLY A 263 16.57 15.74 -25.81
N GLY A 264 16.36 14.67 -25.04
CA GLY A 264 15.70 13.44 -25.52
C GLY A 264 14.18 13.45 -25.32
N ASP A 265 13.44 12.74 -26.18
CA ASP A 265 11.99 12.53 -26.00
C ASP A 265 11.74 11.70 -24.73
N ARG A 266 11.14 12.32 -23.71
CA ARG A 266 10.85 11.69 -22.40
C ARG A 266 9.63 10.77 -22.44
N THR A 267 8.90 10.78 -23.54
CA THR A 267 7.72 9.95 -23.80
C THR A 267 8.05 8.66 -24.56
N ASP A 268 9.24 8.56 -25.16
CA ASP A 268 9.69 7.35 -25.86
C ASP A 268 9.87 6.17 -24.86
N PRO A 269 9.12 5.07 -25.01
CA PRO A 269 9.25 3.90 -24.15
C PRO A 269 10.41 2.99 -24.55
N GLY A 270 11.02 3.16 -25.73
CA GLY A 270 11.91 2.16 -26.33
C GLY A 270 13.08 1.76 -25.44
N ASN A 271 13.78 2.74 -24.86
CA ASN A 271 14.89 2.45 -23.94
C ASN A 271 14.46 1.67 -22.68
N GLN A 272 13.22 1.84 -22.21
CA GLN A 272 12.71 1.08 -21.08
C GLN A 272 12.37 -0.36 -21.49
N ILE A 273 11.76 -0.54 -22.67
CA ILE A 273 11.40 -1.87 -23.18
C ILE A 273 12.65 -2.71 -23.44
N GLU A 274 13.63 -2.13 -24.14
CA GLU A 274 14.84 -2.83 -24.60
C GLU A 274 15.84 -3.16 -23.48
N THR A 275 15.56 -2.70 -22.25
CA THR A 275 16.40 -2.97 -21.08
C THR A 275 15.69 -3.84 -20.05
N LEU A 276 14.45 -4.23 -20.31
CA LEU A 276 13.60 -4.98 -19.38
C LEU A 276 13.16 -6.31 -19.97
N HIS A 277 12.95 -7.27 -19.08
CA HIS A 277 12.10 -8.43 -19.32
C HIS A 277 11.41 -8.85 -18.03
N LEU A 278 10.39 -9.68 -18.14
CA LEU A 278 9.79 -10.34 -16.97
C LEU A 278 10.70 -11.44 -16.46
N ASN A 279 10.72 -11.64 -15.16
CA ASN A 279 11.44 -12.74 -14.55
C ASN A 279 10.82 -14.10 -14.97
N PRO A 280 11.58 -14.99 -15.63
CA PRO A 280 11.08 -16.29 -16.11
C PRO A 280 10.45 -17.17 -15.01
N GLU A 281 10.82 -16.98 -13.75
CA GLU A 281 10.24 -17.71 -12.61
C GLU A 281 8.71 -17.53 -12.49
N TYR A 282 8.18 -16.41 -12.99
CA TYR A 282 6.76 -16.09 -12.91
C TYR A 282 5.98 -16.45 -14.18
N ARG A 283 6.60 -17.12 -15.16
CA ARG A 283 5.98 -17.44 -16.46
C ARG A 283 4.61 -18.09 -16.36
N THR A 284 4.43 -19.01 -15.43
CA THR A 284 3.17 -19.75 -15.24
C THR A 284 2.21 -19.07 -14.27
N GLN A 285 2.63 -18.00 -13.60
CA GLN A 285 1.91 -17.40 -12.48
C GLN A 285 1.10 -16.15 -12.86
N LEU A 286 1.46 -15.48 -13.96
CA LEU A 286 0.86 -14.21 -14.39
C LEU A 286 -0.45 -14.36 -15.19
N LYS A 287 -0.67 -15.52 -15.82
CA LYS A 287 -1.85 -15.74 -16.67
C LYS A 287 -3.16 -15.55 -15.90
N GLY A 288 -4.01 -14.66 -16.39
CA GLY A 288 -5.33 -14.34 -15.83
C GLY A 288 -5.29 -13.67 -14.46
N ARG A 289 -4.20 -12.97 -14.14
CA ARG A 289 -4.03 -12.25 -12.87
C ARG A 289 -4.22 -10.75 -13.00
N ASN A 290 -4.71 -10.17 -11.92
CA ASN A 290 -4.76 -8.73 -11.71
C ASN A 290 -3.42 -8.31 -11.10
N VAL A 291 -2.64 -7.52 -11.83
CA VAL A 291 -1.27 -7.17 -11.43
C VAL A 291 -1.23 -5.72 -10.96
N LEU A 292 -0.75 -5.52 -9.73
CA LEU A 292 -0.48 -4.21 -9.16
C LEU A 292 1.00 -3.90 -9.36
N VAL A 293 1.30 -2.81 -10.07
CA VAL A 293 2.67 -2.36 -10.30
C VAL A 293 2.90 -1.07 -9.53
N ILE A 294 3.84 -1.08 -8.61
CA ILE A 294 4.16 0.09 -7.78
C ILE A 294 5.41 0.78 -8.32
N ASP A 295 5.34 2.11 -8.45
CA ASP A 295 6.46 2.97 -8.87
C ASP A 295 6.67 4.11 -7.86
N ASP A 296 7.87 4.67 -7.81
CA ASP A 296 8.18 5.75 -6.86
C ASP A 296 7.44 7.04 -7.25
N CYS A 297 7.52 7.40 -8.53
CA CYS A 297 6.88 8.55 -9.09
C CYS A 297 6.67 8.44 -10.59
N THR A 298 5.62 9.09 -11.08
CA THR A 298 5.33 9.14 -12.52
C THR A 298 5.13 10.56 -13.02
N THR A 299 5.65 10.85 -14.21
CA THR A 299 5.46 12.13 -14.90
C THR A 299 4.63 11.95 -16.15
N TYR A 300 5.07 11.06 -17.03
CA TYR A 300 4.44 10.79 -18.33
C TYR A 300 3.74 9.43 -18.41
N GLY A 301 3.79 8.59 -17.35
CA GLY A 301 3.11 7.29 -17.35
C GLY A 301 3.83 6.16 -18.08
N VAL A 302 4.97 6.43 -18.71
CA VAL A 302 5.74 5.45 -19.51
C VAL A 302 6.11 4.18 -18.73
N SER A 303 6.48 4.27 -17.44
CA SER A 303 6.80 3.09 -16.63
C SER A 303 5.61 2.13 -16.55
N PHE A 304 4.41 2.66 -16.30
CA PHE A 304 3.19 1.86 -16.27
C PHE A 304 2.77 1.35 -17.64
N ALA A 305 2.95 2.14 -18.71
CA ALA A 305 2.69 1.67 -20.08
C ALA A 305 3.56 0.45 -20.43
N VAL A 306 4.86 0.54 -20.16
CA VAL A 306 5.83 -0.54 -20.41
C VAL A 306 5.49 -1.74 -19.53
N ALA A 307 5.25 -1.54 -18.24
CA ALA A 307 4.88 -2.61 -17.33
C ALA A 307 3.62 -3.34 -17.81
N ALA A 308 2.57 -2.60 -18.17
CA ALA A 308 1.32 -3.16 -18.67
C ALA A 308 1.55 -3.99 -19.95
N ALA A 309 2.36 -3.49 -20.88
CA ALA A 309 2.66 -4.20 -22.12
C ALA A 309 3.33 -5.57 -21.88
N PHE A 310 4.34 -5.62 -21.01
CA PHE A 310 4.99 -6.88 -20.62
C PHE A 310 4.00 -7.84 -19.95
N LEU A 311 3.20 -7.33 -19.00
CA LEU A 311 2.26 -8.15 -18.24
C LEU A 311 1.12 -8.69 -19.11
N TYR A 312 0.59 -7.88 -20.04
CA TYR A 312 -0.41 -8.34 -20.99
C TYR A 312 0.14 -9.35 -21.99
N ALA A 313 1.37 -9.17 -22.48
CA ALA A 313 2.05 -10.18 -23.30
C ALA A 313 2.26 -11.50 -22.54
N ALA A 314 2.43 -11.44 -21.20
CA ALA A 314 2.48 -12.61 -20.32
C ALA A 314 1.10 -13.16 -19.94
N GLY A 315 0.00 -12.55 -20.41
CA GLY A 315 -1.37 -13.01 -20.22
C GLY A 315 -2.04 -12.52 -18.93
N ALA A 316 -1.58 -11.45 -18.30
CA ALA A 316 -2.31 -10.78 -17.22
C ALA A 316 -3.71 -10.37 -17.68
N SER A 317 -4.69 -10.41 -16.77
CA SER A 317 -6.08 -10.00 -17.08
C SER A 317 -6.28 -8.50 -16.91
N HIS A 318 -5.58 -7.89 -15.96
CA HIS A 318 -5.74 -6.49 -15.62
C HIS A 318 -4.47 -5.95 -14.97
N VAL A 319 -4.14 -4.68 -15.22
CA VAL A 319 -2.96 -4.01 -14.67
C VAL A 319 -3.35 -2.66 -14.08
N VAL A 320 -2.98 -2.44 -12.82
CA VAL A 320 -3.11 -1.15 -12.14
C VAL A 320 -1.72 -0.67 -11.73
N GLY A 321 -1.33 0.49 -12.24
CA GLY A 321 -0.15 1.23 -11.81
C GLY A 321 -0.46 2.09 -10.59
N ILE A 322 0.36 2.02 -9.55
CA ILE A 322 0.24 2.87 -8.36
C ILE A 322 1.56 3.60 -8.18
N ALA A 323 1.52 4.93 -8.28
CA ALA A 323 2.67 5.78 -7.98
C ALA A 323 2.54 6.38 -6.59
N LEU A 324 3.64 6.41 -5.84
CA LEU A 324 3.66 7.13 -4.56
C LEU A 324 3.56 8.65 -4.76
N GLY A 325 3.96 9.17 -5.91
CA GLY A 325 3.66 10.54 -6.32
C GLY A 325 3.62 10.76 -7.83
N LYS A 326 3.02 11.86 -8.26
CA LYS A 326 2.93 12.21 -9.68
C LYS A 326 3.29 13.67 -9.93
N PHE A 327 3.94 13.91 -11.06
CA PHE A 327 4.43 15.22 -11.47
C PHE A 327 3.62 15.80 -12.63
N GLY A 328 3.12 17.02 -12.42
CA GLY A 328 2.40 17.80 -13.42
C GLY A 328 1.12 17.12 -13.91
N ASN A 329 0.57 17.67 -15.00
CA ASN A 329 -0.64 17.16 -15.63
C ASN A 329 -0.36 16.51 -17.00
N ARG A 330 0.80 15.87 -17.16
CA ARG A 330 1.31 15.34 -18.44
C ARG A 330 1.23 13.82 -18.55
N LEU A 331 0.40 13.18 -17.73
CA LEU A 331 0.25 11.74 -17.77
C LEU A 331 -0.49 11.35 -19.05
N SER A 332 0.17 10.57 -19.90
CA SER A 332 -0.41 10.01 -21.11
C SER A 332 -0.57 8.50 -20.94
N HIS A 333 -1.65 7.98 -21.49
CA HIS A 333 -1.82 6.55 -21.72
C HIS A 333 -1.11 6.19 -23.02
N THR A 334 -0.37 5.09 -23.01
CA THR A 334 0.33 4.61 -24.20
C THR A 334 0.08 3.13 -24.33
N THR A 335 -0.49 2.72 -25.46
CA THR A 335 -0.68 1.32 -25.78
C THR A 335 0.57 0.82 -26.49
N ILE A 336 1.24 -0.14 -25.85
CA ILE A 336 2.40 -0.82 -26.41
C ILE A 336 2.04 -2.30 -26.52
N LYS A 337 2.37 -2.89 -27.66
CA LYS A 337 2.19 -4.33 -27.88
C LYS A 337 3.55 -4.98 -28.00
N ILE A 338 3.81 -5.96 -27.14
CA ILE A 338 5.01 -6.82 -27.23
C ILE A 338 4.61 -8.09 -27.97
N SER A 339 5.29 -8.37 -29.08
CA SER A 339 5.03 -9.51 -29.96
C SER A 339 6.06 -10.64 -29.77
N SER A 340 7.19 -10.37 -29.12
CA SER A 340 8.19 -11.38 -28.74
C SER A 340 7.90 -11.99 -27.36
N ASP A 341 8.70 -12.97 -26.93
CA ASP A 341 8.60 -13.55 -25.58
C ASP A 341 8.95 -12.49 -24.52
N PRO A 342 8.01 -12.10 -23.63
CA PRO A 342 8.24 -11.01 -22.66
C PRO A 342 9.15 -11.42 -21.49
N PHE A 343 9.55 -12.69 -21.40
CA PHE A 343 10.41 -13.21 -20.33
C PHE A 343 11.90 -13.27 -20.70
N VAL A 344 12.25 -12.84 -21.92
CA VAL A 344 13.63 -12.66 -22.39
C VAL A 344 13.79 -11.21 -22.87
N PRO A 345 15.03 -10.69 -23.01
CA PRO A 345 15.26 -9.36 -23.55
C PRO A 345 14.49 -9.10 -24.85
N VAL A 346 13.73 -8.00 -24.89
CA VAL A 346 12.90 -7.61 -26.03
C VAL A 346 13.67 -6.62 -26.90
N GLY A 347 14.02 -7.01 -28.12
CA GLY A 347 14.67 -6.12 -29.09
C GLY A 347 13.68 -5.15 -29.76
N ARG A 348 14.22 -4.20 -30.56
CA ARG A 348 13.44 -3.16 -31.24
C ARG A 348 12.30 -3.71 -32.11
N ASP A 349 12.53 -4.84 -32.78
CA ASP A 349 11.52 -5.49 -33.65
C ASP A 349 10.50 -6.33 -32.86
N GLY A 350 10.67 -6.46 -31.54
CA GLY A 350 9.82 -7.24 -30.65
C GLY A 350 8.61 -6.49 -30.10
N TYR A 351 8.46 -5.20 -30.41
CA TYR A 351 7.37 -4.37 -29.91
C TYR A 351 6.93 -3.27 -30.89
N GLU A 352 5.71 -2.80 -30.71
CA GLU A 352 5.16 -1.63 -31.42
C GLU A 352 4.43 -0.70 -30.45
N VAL A 353 4.61 0.61 -30.62
CA VAL A 353 3.78 1.63 -29.95
C VAL A 353 2.54 1.84 -30.82
N VAL A 354 1.39 1.39 -30.33
CA VAL A 354 0.13 1.35 -31.08
C VAL A 354 -0.58 2.69 -31.05
N SER A 355 -0.66 3.31 -29.87
CA SER A 355 -1.34 4.58 -29.68
C SER A 355 -0.81 5.33 -28.46
N ALA A 356 -0.99 6.64 -28.47
CA ALA A 356 -0.81 7.50 -27.32
C ALA A 356 -2.05 8.39 -27.18
N GLU A 357 -2.68 8.36 -26.01
CA GLU A 357 -3.85 9.15 -25.68
C GLU A 357 -3.69 9.80 -24.31
N ASN A 358 -4.48 10.82 -24.00
CA ASN A 358 -4.49 11.37 -22.65
C ASN A 358 -5.23 10.41 -21.73
N PHE A 359 -4.75 10.25 -20.49
CA PHE A 359 -5.56 9.58 -19.49
C PHE A 359 -6.84 10.38 -19.21
N ASN A 360 -7.99 9.70 -19.22
CA ASN A 360 -9.18 10.26 -18.60
C ASN A 360 -9.04 10.10 -17.09
N GLY A 361 -8.66 11.17 -16.41
CA GLY A 361 -8.40 11.14 -14.98
C GLY A 361 -8.87 12.37 -14.24
N SER A 362 -9.10 12.18 -12.95
CA SER A 362 -9.54 13.22 -12.02
C SER A 362 -8.52 13.41 -10.90
N THR A 363 -8.40 14.64 -10.40
CA THR A 363 -7.60 14.95 -9.21
C THR A 363 -8.48 15.23 -8.00
N ASN A 364 -7.98 14.91 -6.81
CA ASN A 364 -8.64 15.18 -5.52
C ASN A 364 -7.73 16.04 -4.64
N VAL A 365 -8.04 17.33 -4.52
CA VAL A 365 -7.25 18.29 -3.74
C VAL A 365 -7.27 18.01 -2.22
N ASN A 366 -8.30 17.35 -1.70
CA ASN A 366 -8.38 17.02 -0.27
C ASN A 366 -7.43 15.87 0.11
N ALA A 367 -7.13 14.96 -0.84
CA ALA A 367 -6.11 13.94 -0.64
C ALA A 367 -4.71 14.57 -0.50
N GLN A 368 -4.47 15.69 -1.18
CA GLN A 368 -3.15 16.34 -1.16
C GLN A 368 -2.75 16.84 0.24
N SER A 369 -3.65 17.48 0.99
CA SER A 369 -3.32 18.13 2.27
C SER A 369 -2.91 17.16 3.36
N VAL A 370 -3.56 15.99 3.45
CA VAL A 370 -3.29 14.98 4.47
C VAL A 370 -1.96 14.27 4.21
N LEU A 371 -1.67 13.92 2.94
CA LEU A 371 -0.39 13.32 2.59
C LEU A 371 0.78 14.27 2.83
N GLN A 372 0.57 15.58 2.65
CA GLN A 372 1.58 16.56 3.00
C GLN A 372 1.94 16.54 4.48
N ALA A 373 0.98 16.33 5.38
CA ALA A 373 1.25 16.19 6.82
C ALA A 373 1.99 14.89 7.17
N ILE A 374 1.76 13.81 6.41
CA ILE A 374 2.47 12.52 6.57
C ILE A 374 3.95 12.64 6.17
N ILE A 375 4.23 13.37 5.09
CA ILE A 375 5.57 13.45 4.47
C ILE A 375 6.39 14.71 4.85
N SER A 376 5.81 15.63 5.63
CA SER A 376 6.50 16.78 6.24
C SER A 376 7.11 16.40 7.57
#